data_AF-A0A923THM5-F1
#
_entry.id   AF-A0A923THM5-F1
#
_cell.length_a   1.000
_cell.length_b   1.000
_cell.length_c   1.000
_cell.angle_alpha   90.00
_cell.angle_beta   90.00
_cell.angle_gamma   90.00
#
_symmetry.space_group_name_H-M   'P 1'
#
loop_
_entity.id
_entity.type
_entity.pdbx_description
1 polymer ?
#
loop_
_entity_poly.entity_id
_entity_poly.type
_entity_poly.pdbx_seq_one_letter_code
_entity_poly.pdbx_strand_id
1 'polypeptide(L)'
;MIEILATVYLISFTLSMMLVAWNYTAVSNQVKSVRLQRVNANLQKIGYFWSMTREDFCRLEDLTVDADAKSALRSTLMLGLLGFLSAIGFLLHFAITLTMRFLKSSRRGRAVFHSELATNSQLAIDDIEKLRLEFSQRY
;
A
#
# COMPACT_ATOMS: atom_id res chain seq x y z
N MET A 1 -39.17 12.50 -5.97
CA MET A 1 -38.43 11.83 -4.87
C MET A 1 -37.53 10.70 -5.39
N ILE A 2 -38.04 9.79 -6.22
CA ILE A 2 -37.27 8.69 -6.83
C ILE A 2 -36.13 9.21 -7.72
N GLU A 3 -36.38 10.25 -8.53
CA GLU A 3 -35.35 10.84 -9.42
C GLU A 3 -34.16 11.44 -8.66
N ILE A 4 -34.40 12.06 -7.50
CA ILE A 4 -33.36 12.62 -6.64
C ILE A 4 -32.51 11.48 -6.04
N LEU A 5 -33.16 10.41 -5.55
CA LEU A 5 -32.46 9.23 -5.03
C LEU A 5 -31.61 8.55 -6.11
N ALA A 6 -32.14 8.40 -7.32
CA ALA A 6 -31.40 7.84 -8.45
C ALA A 6 -30.19 8.70 -8.84
N THR A 7 -30.36 10.03 -8.86
CA THR A 7 -29.29 10.98 -9.18
C THR A 7 -28.16 10.94 -8.15
N VAL A 8 -28.51 10.98 -6.86
CA VAL A 8 -27.53 10.90 -5.75
C VAL A 8 -26.80 9.56 -5.77
N TYR A 9 -27.50 8.46 -6.05
CA TYR A 9 -26.90 7.14 -6.20
C TYR A 9 -25.89 7.11 -7.36
N LEU A 10 -26.27 7.62 -8.54
CA LEU A 10 -25.42 7.61 -9.73
C LEU A 10 -24.16 8.49 -9.57
N ILE A 11 -24.29 9.63 -8.90
CA ILE A 11 -23.13 10.48 -8.54
C ILE A 11 -22.21 9.75 -7.56
N SER A 12 -22.76 9.16 -6.50
CA SER A 12 -21.97 8.42 -5.51
C SER A 12 -21.26 7.22 -6.14
N PHE A 13 -21.93 6.53 -7.06
CA PHE A 13 -21.39 5.41 -7.82
C PHE A 13 -20.21 5.81 -8.70
N THR A 14 -20.37 6.88 -9.50
CA THR A 14 -19.32 7.36 -10.41
C THR A 14 -18.10 7.86 -9.64
N LEU A 15 -18.31 8.61 -8.55
CA LEU A 15 -17.21 9.06 -7.68
C LEU A 15 -16.52 7.88 -6.98
N SER A 16 -17.27 6.87 -6.53
CA SER A 16 -16.68 5.65 -5.95
C SER A 16 -15.81 4.92 -6.98
N MET A 17 -16.30 4.72 -8.20
CA MET A 17 -15.52 4.10 -9.29
C MET A 17 -14.21 4.85 -9.56
N MET A 18 -14.26 6.19 -9.63
CA MET A 18 -13.08 7.03 -9.82
C MET A 18 -12.08 6.87 -8.66
N LEU A 19 -12.57 6.84 -7.41
CA LEU A 19 -11.73 6.67 -6.24
C LEU A 19 -11.04 5.30 -6.21
N VAL A 20 -11.79 4.22 -6.52
CA VAL A 20 -11.21 2.86 -6.64
C VAL A 20 -10.15 2.82 -7.72
N ALA A 21 -10.45 3.34 -8.92
CA ALA A 21 -9.52 3.34 -10.04
C ALA A 21 -8.23 4.12 -9.71
N TRP A 22 -8.37 5.28 -9.06
CA TRP A 22 -7.23 6.07 -8.62
C TRP A 22 -6.40 5.36 -7.53
N ASN A 23 -7.06 4.73 -6.56
CA ASN A 23 -6.36 4.00 -5.50
C ASN A 23 -5.65 2.76 -6.07
N TYR A 24 -6.32 2.01 -6.94
CA TYR A 24 -5.76 0.83 -7.60
C TYR A 24 -4.54 1.18 -8.45
N THR A 25 -4.62 2.23 -9.27
CA THR A 25 -3.48 2.68 -10.09
C THR A 25 -2.31 3.13 -9.22
N ALA A 26 -2.57 3.85 -8.14
CA ALA A 26 -1.51 4.25 -7.21
C ALA A 26 -0.84 3.06 -6.54
N VAL A 27 -1.60 2.09 -6.01
CA VAL A 27 -1.05 0.87 -5.39
C VAL A 27 -0.28 0.03 -6.42
N SER A 28 -0.84 -0.16 -7.62
CA SER A 28 -0.18 -0.88 -8.71
C SER A 28 1.15 -0.22 -9.11
N ASN A 29 1.18 1.11 -9.21
CA ASN A 29 2.39 1.85 -9.52
C ASN A 29 3.43 1.73 -8.40
N GLN A 30 3.00 1.71 -7.15
CA GLN A 30 3.88 1.53 -6.00
C GLN A 30 4.47 0.11 -5.96
N VAL A 31 3.66 -0.92 -6.22
CA VAL A 31 4.11 -2.33 -6.33
C VAL A 31 5.16 -2.48 -7.44
N LYS A 32 4.97 -1.81 -8.57
CA LYS A 32 5.90 -1.83 -9.71
C LYS A 32 7.07 -0.85 -9.56
N SER A 33 7.17 -0.14 -8.44
CA SER A 33 8.19 0.90 -8.29
C SER A 33 9.58 0.29 -8.16
N VAL A 34 10.55 0.89 -8.88
CA VAL A 34 11.95 0.45 -8.86
C VAL A 34 12.52 0.50 -7.42
N ARG A 35 12.11 1.49 -6.62
CA ARG A 35 12.54 1.62 -5.22
C ARG A 35 12.06 0.44 -4.37
N LEU A 36 10.79 0.05 -4.47
CA LEU A 36 10.27 -1.10 -3.73
C LEU A 36 10.94 -2.40 -4.19
N GLN A 37 11.15 -2.56 -5.51
CA GLN A 37 11.86 -3.72 -6.04
C GLN A 37 13.29 -3.81 -5.50
N ARG A 38 14.02 -2.70 -5.39
CA ARG A 38 15.37 -2.67 -4.80
C ARG A 38 15.36 -2.97 -3.30
N VAL A 39 14.43 -2.36 -2.55
CA VAL A 39 14.27 -2.65 -1.11
C VAL A 39 14.04 -4.15 -0.91
N ASN A 40 13.10 -4.74 -1.65
CA ASN A 40 12.80 -6.16 -1.55
C ASN A 40 13.96 -7.04 -2.03
N ALA A 41 14.65 -6.69 -3.12
CA ALA A 41 15.82 -7.44 -3.59
C ALA A 41 16.96 -7.44 -2.57
N ASN A 42 17.19 -6.32 -1.87
CA ASN A 42 18.18 -6.24 -0.80
C ASN A 42 17.74 -7.04 0.42
N LEU A 43 16.49 -6.87 0.88
CA LEU A 43 15.97 -7.61 2.04
C LEU A 43 15.89 -9.12 1.80
N GLN A 44 15.66 -9.56 0.56
CA GLN A 44 15.63 -10.99 0.22
C GLN A 44 16.96 -11.68 0.48
N LYS A 45 18.09 -10.96 0.38
CA LYS A 45 19.44 -11.49 0.71
C LYS A 45 19.55 -11.94 2.16
N ILE A 46 18.76 -11.34 3.06
CA ILE A 46 18.72 -11.66 4.50
C ILE A 46 17.44 -12.44 4.90
N GLY A 47 16.63 -12.88 3.94
CA GLY A 47 15.40 -13.64 4.23
C GLY A 47 14.19 -12.78 4.62
N TYR A 48 14.20 -11.47 4.36
CA TYR A 48 13.11 -10.55 4.67
C TYR A 48 12.53 -9.88 3.42
N PHE A 49 11.38 -9.21 3.56
CA PHE A 49 10.82 -8.30 2.57
C PHE A 49 10.02 -7.19 3.24
N TRP A 50 9.79 -6.08 2.53
CA TRP A 50 8.93 -5.00 3.00
C TRP A 50 7.47 -5.26 2.61
N SER A 51 6.60 -5.45 3.61
CA SER A 51 5.16 -5.63 3.39
C SER A 51 4.48 -4.29 3.13
N MET A 52 3.73 -4.22 2.04
CA MET A 52 2.93 -3.06 1.63
C MET A 52 1.58 -3.00 2.35
N THR A 53 1.17 -4.11 2.97
CA THR A 53 -0.05 -4.20 3.78
C THR A 53 0.22 -3.83 5.25
N ARG A 54 1.35 -4.28 5.80
CA ARG A 54 1.73 -4.06 7.21
C ARG A 54 2.69 -2.89 7.43
N GLU A 55 3.35 -2.41 6.37
CA GLU A 55 4.44 -1.40 6.44
C GLU A 55 5.57 -1.81 7.38
N ASP A 56 5.97 -3.08 7.32
CA ASP A 56 7.02 -3.64 8.16
C ASP A 56 7.85 -4.70 7.41
N PHE A 57 8.99 -5.05 7.98
CA PHE A 57 9.84 -6.13 7.51
C PHE A 57 9.25 -7.48 7.93
N CYS A 58 8.83 -8.27 6.96
CA CYS A 58 8.29 -9.61 7.18
C CYS A 58 9.30 -10.67 6.72
N ARG A 59 9.29 -11.85 7.34
CA ARG A 59 10.10 -12.99 6.89
C ARG A 59 9.49 -13.61 5.64
N LEU A 60 10.35 -14.06 4.73
CA LEU A 60 9.94 -14.76 3.51
C LEU A 60 9.24 -16.10 3.78
N GLU A 61 9.51 -16.73 4.92
CA GLU A 61 8.88 -18.00 5.34
C GLU A 61 7.37 -17.85 5.58
N ASP A 62 6.94 -16.68 6.07
CA ASP A 62 5.55 -16.43 6.44
C ASP A 62 4.68 -16.03 5.24
N LEU A 63 5.28 -15.37 4.24
CA LEU A 63 4.55 -14.79 3.12
C LEU A 63 5.49 -14.45 1.94
N THR A 64 5.02 -14.65 0.71
CA THR A 64 5.75 -14.20 -0.49
C THR A 64 5.44 -12.75 -0.83
N VAL A 65 6.40 -12.05 -1.44
CA VAL A 65 6.25 -10.66 -1.92
C VAL A 65 5.03 -10.52 -2.84
N ASP A 66 4.81 -11.50 -3.72
CA ASP A 66 3.69 -11.51 -4.66
C ASP A 66 2.34 -11.70 -3.96
N ALA A 67 2.29 -12.54 -2.90
CA ALA A 67 1.08 -12.74 -2.10
C ALA A 67 0.70 -11.45 -1.36
N ASP A 68 1.68 -10.72 -0.79
CA ASP A 68 1.44 -9.42 -0.16
C ASP A 68 0.95 -8.37 -1.15
N ALA A 69 1.58 -8.28 -2.33
CA ALA A 69 1.17 -7.36 -3.39
C ALA A 69 -0.25 -7.65 -3.88
N LYS A 70 -0.59 -8.92 -4.09
CA LYS A 70 -1.95 -9.34 -4.47
C LYS A 70 -2.96 -9.06 -3.37
N SER A 71 -2.59 -9.26 -2.10
CA SER A 71 -3.41 -8.93 -0.95
C SER A 71 -3.69 -7.43 -0.85
N ALA A 72 -2.68 -6.59 -1.06
CA ALA A 72 -2.82 -5.14 -1.10
C ALA A 72 -3.81 -4.69 -2.20
N LEU A 73 -3.68 -5.22 -3.41
CA LEU A 73 -4.59 -4.92 -4.53
C LEU A 73 -6.02 -5.43 -4.26
N ARG A 74 -6.15 -6.65 -3.70
CA ARG A 74 -7.46 -7.21 -3.35
C ARG A 74 -8.18 -6.38 -2.29
N SER A 75 -7.46 -5.91 -1.27
CA SER A 75 -8.00 -5.03 -0.24
C SER A 75 -8.53 -3.72 -0.84
N THR A 76 -7.79 -3.12 -1.79
CA THR A 76 -8.26 -1.93 -2.52
C THR A 76 -9.57 -2.18 -3.28
N LEU A 77 -9.70 -3.34 -3.94
CA LEU A 77 -10.93 -3.69 -4.65
C LEU A 77 -12.10 -3.95 -3.69
N MET A 78 -11.87 -4.63 -2.57
CA MET A 78 -12.90 -4.87 -1.55
C MET A 78 -13.40 -3.59 -0.89
N LEU A 79 -12.52 -2.62 -0.65
CA LEU A 79 -12.89 -1.28 -0.19
C LEU A 79 -13.80 -0.56 -1.20
N GLY A 80 -13.55 -0.76 -2.49
CA GLY A 80 -14.41 -0.24 -3.54
C GLY A 80 -15.84 -0.78 -3.49
N LEU A 81 -16.02 -2.05 -3.13
CA LEU A 81 -17.34 -2.68 -3.02
C LEU A 81 -18.21 -2.04 -1.95
N LEU A 82 -17.62 -1.59 -0.83
CA LEU A 82 -18.33 -0.87 0.23
C LEU A 82 -18.89 0.49 -0.25
N GLY A 83 -18.20 1.14 -1.18
CA GLY A 83 -18.61 2.43 -1.74
C GLY A 83 -19.81 2.36 -2.69
N PHE A 84 -20.19 1.18 -3.20
CA PHE A 84 -21.27 1.03 -4.18
C PHE A 84 -22.67 0.91 -3.59
N LEU A 85 -22.79 0.69 -2.27
CA LEU A 85 -24.06 0.35 -1.63
C LEU A 85 -24.89 1.57 -1.25
N SER A 86 -24.28 2.72 -0.97
CA SER A 86 -24.99 3.96 -0.59
C SER A 86 -24.08 5.19 -0.58
N ALA A 87 -24.67 6.39 -0.50
CA ALA A 87 -23.93 7.63 -0.28
C ALA A 87 -23.12 7.62 1.04
N ILE A 88 -23.64 6.96 2.09
CA ILE A 88 -22.92 6.73 3.35
C ILE A 88 -21.71 5.81 3.12
N GLY A 89 -21.89 4.75 2.32
CA GLY A 89 -20.82 3.85 1.90
C GLY A 89 -19.72 4.58 1.14
N PHE A 90 -20.08 5.52 0.25
CA PHE A 90 -19.11 6.38 -0.43
C PHE A 90 -18.31 7.25 0.56
N LEU A 91 -18.97 7.93 1.51
CA LEU A 91 -18.28 8.76 2.50
C LEU A 91 -17.31 7.94 3.35
N LEU A 92 -17.70 6.72 3.75
CA LEU A 92 -16.83 5.82 4.49
C LEU A 92 -15.64 5.36 3.63
N HIS A 93 -15.89 4.97 2.37
CA HIS A 93 -14.84 4.59 1.43
C HIS A 93 -13.86 5.75 1.17
N PHE A 94 -14.37 6.97 1.03
CA PHE A 94 -13.58 8.18 0.89
C PHE A 94 -12.71 8.42 2.14
N ALA A 95 -13.31 8.39 3.33
CA ALA A 95 -12.59 8.54 4.59
C ALA A 95 -11.48 7.49 4.74
N ILE A 96 -11.77 6.20 4.51
CA ILE A 96 -10.77 5.14 4.61
C ILE A 96 -9.66 5.33 3.57
N THR A 97 -9.98 5.68 2.34
CA THR A 97 -8.96 5.91 1.29
C THR A 97 -8.07 7.10 1.63
N LEU A 98 -8.66 8.17 2.17
CA LEU A 98 -7.94 9.34 2.65
C LEU A 98 -7.01 8.96 3.80
N THR A 99 -7.54 8.29 4.83
CA THR A 99 -6.79 7.79 5.97
C THR A 99 -5.66 6.86 5.54
N MET A 100 -5.92 5.91 4.64
CA MET A 100 -4.88 5.03 4.09
C MET A 100 -3.81 5.83 3.35
N ARG A 101 -4.13 6.87 2.57
CA ARG A 101 -3.10 7.66 1.88
C ARG A 101 -2.30 8.56 2.80
N PHE A 102 -2.96 9.22 3.76
CA PHE A 102 -2.28 10.11 4.71
C PHE A 102 -1.48 9.31 5.74
N LEU A 103 -1.97 8.15 6.19
CA LEU A 103 -1.28 7.28 7.14
C LEU A 103 -0.27 6.32 6.49
N LYS A 104 -0.46 5.86 5.24
CA LYS A 104 0.58 5.10 4.49
C LYS A 104 1.84 5.91 4.21
N SER A 105 1.77 7.23 4.35
CA SER A 105 2.97 8.06 4.45
C SER A 105 3.56 7.95 5.86
N SER A 106 3.70 6.72 6.38
CA SER A 106 4.35 6.51 7.66
C SER A 106 5.77 7.06 7.57
N ARG A 107 6.23 7.67 8.67
CA ARG A 107 7.60 8.18 8.75
C ARG A 107 8.61 7.07 8.43
N ARG A 108 8.29 5.85 8.84
CA ARG A 108 9.06 4.63 8.55
C ARG A 108 9.10 4.31 7.06
N GLY A 109 7.95 4.23 6.38
CA GLY A 109 7.90 3.97 4.93
C GLY A 109 8.69 5.01 4.14
N ARG A 110 8.51 6.30 4.44
CA ARG A 110 9.32 7.36 3.82
C ARG A 110 10.81 7.19 4.09
N ALA A 111 11.21 6.92 5.33
CA ALA A 111 12.60 6.71 5.67
C ALA A 111 13.21 5.53 4.91
N VAL A 112 12.50 4.39 4.82
CA VAL A 112 12.93 3.21 4.06
C VAL A 112 13.10 3.53 2.57
N PHE A 113 12.12 4.21 1.93
CA PHE A 113 12.19 4.56 0.51
C PHE A 113 13.20 5.67 0.16
N HIS A 114 13.71 6.39 1.15
CA HIS A 114 14.80 7.37 1.01
C HIS A 114 16.15 6.83 1.51
N SER A 115 16.18 5.64 2.10
CA SER A 115 17.38 5.01 2.63
C SER A 115 18.22 4.34 1.55
N GLU A 116 19.42 3.91 1.95
CA GLU A 116 20.33 3.13 1.12
C GLU A 116 19.70 1.83 0.59
N LEU A 117 18.76 1.23 1.33
CA LEU A 117 18.02 0.03 0.89
C LEU A 117 17.28 0.24 -0.44
N ALA A 118 16.81 1.47 -0.70
CA ALA A 118 16.03 1.82 -1.89
C ALA A 118 16.87 2.44 -3.02
N THR A 119 18.05 2.97 -2.70
CA THR A 119 18.91 3.68 -3.67
C THR A 119 20.03 2.81 -4.21
N ASN A 120 20.65 1.97 -3.37
CA ASN A 120 21.79 1.15 -3.74
C ASN A 120 21.37 -0.30 -4.00
N SER A 121 21.72 -0.85 -5.17
CA SER A 121 21.37 -2.22 -5.57
C SER A 121 22.32 -3.29 -5.03
N GLN A 122 23.51 -2.88 -4.58
CA GLN A 122 24.59 -3.79 -4.20
C GLN A 122 25.04 -3.54 -2.75
N LEU A 123 24.11 -3.49 -1.80
CA LEU A 123 24.50 -3.55 -0.40
C LEU A 123 25.02 -4.95 -0.03
N ALA A 124 26.04 -4.95 0.83
CA ALA A 124 26.52 -6.13 1.54
C ALA A 124 25.49 -6.59 2.58
N ILE A 125 25.53 -7.87 2.92
CA ILE A 125 24.57 -8.50 3.83
C ILE A 125 24.57 -7.81 5.21
N ASP A 126 25.76 -7.54 5.74
CA ASP A 126 25.95 -6.92 7.07
C ASP A 126 25.32 -5.52 7.16
N ASP A 127 25.45 -4.72 6.09
CA ASP A 127 24.86 -3.37 6.03
C ASP A 127 23.33 -3.42 5.96
N ILE A 128 22.78 -4.41 5.24
CA ILE A 128 21.32 -4.62 5.13
C ILE A 128 20.74 -5.00 6.49
N GLU A 129 21.40 -5.90 7.23
CA GLU A 129 20.95 -6.30 8.56
C GLU A 129 21.02 -5.15 9.57
N LYS A 130 22.10 -4.36 9.52
CA LYS A 130 22.25 -3.15 10.35
C LYS A 130 21.14 -2.14 10.07
N LEU A 131 20.86 -1.84 8.79
CA LEU A 131 19.81 -0.90 8.40
C LEU A 131 18.42 -1.41 8.82
N ARG A 132 18.14 -2.71 8.64
CA ARG A 132 16.89 -3.33 9.09
C ARG A 132 16.69 -3.14 10.60
N LEU A 133 17.71 -3.44 11.40
CA LEU A 133 17.65 -3.30 12.86
C LEU A 133 17.45 -1.83 13.27
N GLU A 134 18.16 -0.89 12.63
CA GLU A 134 17.97 0.54 12.87
C GLU A 134 16.51 0.96 12.61
N PHE A 135 15.94 0.55 11.47
CA PHE A 135 14.55 0.86 11.13
C PHE A 135 13.53 0.18 12.04
N SER A 136 13.86 -0.96 12.65
CA SER A 136 12.99 -1.66 13.60
C SER A 136 13.07 -1.10 15.02
N GLN A 137 14.16 -0.43 15.39
CA GLN A 137 14.33 0.19 16.71
C GLN A 137 13.85 1.65 16.73
N ARG A 138 13.95 2.33 15.59
CA ARG A 138 13.68 3.77 15.48
C ARG A 138 12.21 4.12 15.22
N TYR A 139 11.41 3.14 14.79
CA TYR A 139 10.00 3.29 14.40
C TYR A 139 9.18 2.07 14.80
#